data_AF-A0A930MMX3-F1
#
_entry.id   AF-A0A930MMX3-F1
#
_cell.length_a   1.000
_cell.length_b   1.000
_cell.length_c   1.000
_cell.angle_alpha   90.00
_cell.angle_beta   90.00
_cell.angle_gamma   90.00
#
_symmetry.space_group_name_H-M   'P 1'
#
loop_
_entity.id
_entity.type
_entity.pdbx_description
1 polymer ?
#
loop_
_entity_poly.entity_id
_entity_poly.type
_entity_poly.pdbx_seq_one_letter_code
_entity_poly.pdbx_strand_id
1 'polypeptide(L)'
;MADRLTFTADQQRAIDARGHNILVAAAAGSGKTRVLVERIISQVRNEELSLDRILVLTFTKAAALEMRERIEAALNAEIDAIVGDAGISKEIDRLERQRILLTGADISTFHSFCQRLLQAHIDATDIPPTFRLASEQEIRLLKRDVMDELLERKYEEAAQVGSDEFLAFADAYGGVKGDDEKLKEEVLALYDFALSQPSPAVWLSRQGQEEDDLPYWKRRG
;
A
#
# COMPACT_ATOMS: atom_id res chain seq x y z
N MET A 1 37.39 -12.00 -6.68
CA MET A 1 37.00 -10.84 -7.53
C MET A 1 35.56 -11.05 -7.91
N ALA A 2 34.61 -10.42 -7.20
CA ALA A 2 33.21 -10.51 -7.57
C ALA A 2 33.03 -9.83 -8.93
N ASP A 3 32.46 -10.55 -9.89
CA ASP A 3 32.15 -10.05 -11.22
C ASP A 3 31.28 -8.78 -11.08
N ARG A 4 31.87 -7.60 -11.32
CA ARG A 4 31.14 -6.33 -11.44
C ARG A 4 30.32 -6.40 -12.73
N LEU A 5 29.25 -7.17 -12.68
CA LEU A 5 28.24 -7.31 -13.71
C LEU A 5 27.86 -5.91 -14.21
N THR A 6 28.14 -5.64 -15.48
CA THR A 6 27.96 -4.34 -16.10
C THR A 6 26.48 -4.03 -16.29
N PHE A 7 26.03 -2.85 -15.87
CA PHE A 7 24.66 -2.39 -16.10
C PHE A 7 24.46 -2.00 -17.58
N THR A 8 23.28 -2.27 -18.13
CA THR A 8 22.92 -1.74 -19.46
C THR A 8 22.78 -0.22 -19.41
N ALA A 9 22.84 0.45 -20.56
CA ALA A 9 22.62 1.89 -20.64
C ALA A 9 21.29 2.32 -19.99
N ASP A 10 20.23 1.55 -20.14
CA ASP A 10 18.92 1.85 -19.53
C ASP A 10 18.93 1.71 -18.01
N GLN A 11 19.58 0.66 -17.51
CA GLN A 11 19.76 0.43 -16.09
C GLN A 11 20.61 1.54 -15.46
N GLN A 12 21.70 1.92 -16.12
CA GLN A 12 22.58 3.00 -15.68
C GLN A 12 21.83 4.34 -15.66
N ARG A 13 21.04 4.65 -16.69
CA ARG A 13 20.15 5.84 -16.69
C ARG A 13 19.18 5.84 -15.51
N ALA A 14 18.59 4.68 -15.19
CA ALA A 14 17.70 4.55 -14.04
C ALA A 14 18.44 4.66 -12.69
N ILE A 15 19.70 4.23 -12.62
CA ILE A 15 20.57 4.40 -11.43
C ILE A 15 20.95 5.87 -11.25
N ASP A 16 21.28 6.58 -12.31
CA ASP A 16 21.89 7.92 -12.26
C ASP A 16 20.86 9.07 -12.22
N ALA A 17 19.60 8.85 -12.62
CA ALA A 17 18.61 9.92 -12.67
C ALA A 17 18.42 10.62 -11.30
N ARG A 18 18.42 11.96 -11.26
CA ARG A 18 18.24 12.77 -10.02
C ARG A 18 17.31 13.97 -10.25
N GLY A 19 16.69 14.47 -9.17
CA GLY A 19 15.94 15.73 -9.19
C GLY A 19 14.55 15.70 -9.82
N HIS A 20 14.03 14.52 -10.14
CA HIS A 20 12.68 14.34 -10.70
C HIS A 20 12.14 12.93 -10.40
N ASN A 21 10.82 12.78 -10.56
CA ASN A 21 10.16 11.48 -10.46
C ASN A 21 10.51 10.62 -11.69
N ILE A 22 10.79 9.34 -11.46
CA ILE A 22 11.10 8.39 -12.53
C ILE A 22 10.11 7.23 -12.51
N LEU A 23 9.75 6.76 -13.71
CA LEU A 23 9.01 5.51 -13.92
C LEU A 23 9.89 4.57 -14.71
N VAL A 24 10.19 3.40 -14.15
CA VAL A 24 10.99 2.37 -14.81
C VAL A 24 10.08 1.25 -15.26
N ALA A 25 9.76 1.23 -16.56
CA ALA A 25 9.04 0.13 -17.19
C ALA A 25 10.05 -0.95 -17.62
N ALA A 26 9.94 -2.16 -17.07
CA ALA A 26 10.87 -3.24 -17.41
C ALA A 26 10.24 -4.63 -17.31
N ALA A 27 10.57 -5.49 -18.27
CA ALA A 27 10.08 -6.87 -18.35
C ALA A 27 10.49 -7.72 -17.13
N ALA A 28 9.86 -8.88 -16.93
CA ALA A 28 10.32 -9.84 -15.92
C ALA A 28 11.79 -10.22 -16.17
N GLY A 29 12.57 -10.43 -15.10
CA GLY A 29 13.99 -10.79 -15.22
C GLY A 29 14.96 -9.67 -15.63
N SER A 30 14.48 -8.45 -15.92
CA SER A 30 15.33 -7.29 -16.31
C SER A 30 16.22 -6.69 -15.20
N GLY A 31 16.25 -7.30 -14.02
CA GLY A 31 17.07 -6.82 -12.91
C GLY A 31 16.55 -5.58 -12.18
N LYS A 32 15.23 -5.26 -12.26
CA LYS A 32 14.61 -4.11 -11.57
C LYS A 32 15.05 -3.94 -10.11
N THR A 33 15.03 -5.03 -9.34
CA THR A 33 15.44 -5.02 -7.93
C THR A 33 16.92 -4.63 -7.80
N ARG A 34 17.78 -5.16 -8.66
CA ARG A 34 19.21 -4.83 -8.67
C ARG A 34 19.44 -3.36 -9.01
N VAL A 35 18.74 -2.83 -10.01
CA VAL A 35 18.79 -1.40 -10.38
C VAL A 35 18.37 -0.52 -9.20
N LEU A 36 17.30 -0.89 -8.49
CA LEU A 36 16.81 -0.13 -7.33
C LEU A 36 17.82 -0.16 -6.17
N VAL A 37 18.41 -1.32 -5.88
CA VAL A 37 19.44 -1.47 -4.83
C VAL A 37 20.67 -0.64 -5.18
N GLU A 38 21.21 -0.77 -6.40
CA GLU A 38 22.37 0.03 -6.83
C GLU A 38 22.08 1.53 -6.80
N ARG A 39 20.87 1.94 -7.18
CA ARG A 39 20.44 3.34 -7.08
C ARG A 39 20.54 3.85 -5.64
N ILE A 40 20.01 3.09 -4.68
CA ILE A 40 20.07 3.45 -3.25
C ILE A 40 21.54 3.53 -2.79
N ILE A 41 22.33 2.50 -3.08
CA ILE A 41 23.74 2.42 -2.67
C ILE A 41 24.56 3.54 -3.29
N SER A 42 24.36 3.86 -4.56
CA SER A 42 25.03 4.99 -5.21
C SER A 42 24.68 6.33 -4.56
N GLN A 43 23.43 6.54 -4.12
CA GLN A 43 23.05 7.77 -3.43
C GLN A 43 23.67 7.85 -2.02
N VAL A 44 23.72 6.72 -1.32
CA VAL A 44 24.41 6.61 -0.03
C VAL A 44 25.90 6.90 -0.18
N ARG A 45 26.57 6.26 -1.15
CA ARG A 45 27.98 6.46 -1.48
C ARG A 45 28.29 7.92 -1.78
N ASN A 46 27.44 8.59 -2.55
CA ASN A 46 27.62 9.99 -2.93
C ASN A 46 27.18 11.01 -1.85
N GLU A 47 26.78 10.58 -0.66
CA GLU A 47 26.29 11.47 0.42
C GLU A 47 25.00 12.22 0.07
N GLU A 48 24.27 11.75 -0.94
CA GLU A 48 23.01 12.37 -1.38
C GLU A 48 21.82 11.94 -0.53
N LEU A 49 21.95 10.83 0.20
CA LEU A 49 20.87 10.17 0.92
C LEU A 49 21.39 9.39 2.12
N SER A 50 20.59 9.34 3.18
CA SER A 50 20.80 8.51 4.36
C SER A 50 19.70 7.45 4.44
N LEU A 51 20.04 6.22 4.83
CA LEU A 51 19.12 5.07 4.83
C LEU A 51 17.96 5.21 5.82
N ASP A 52 18.09 6.06 6.85
CA ASP A 52 16.97 6.43 7.75
C ASP A 52 15.99 7.45 7.14
N ARG A 53 16.25 7.93 5.92
CA ARG A 53 15.43 8.94 5.22
C ARG A 53 14.85 8.43 3.91
N ILE A 54 14.68 7.11 3.78
CA ILE A 54 14.08 6.48 2.60
C ILE A 54 12.80 5.76 2.96
N LEU A 55 11.85 5.78 2.02
CA LEU A 55 10.67 4.94 2.05
C LEU A 55 10.71 4.01 0.83
N VAL A 56 10.82 2.71 1.09
CA VAL A 56 10.78 1.66 0.08
C VAL A 56 9.56 0.78 0.34
N LEU A 57 8.60 0.84 -0.58
CA LEU A 57 7.34 0.11 -0.51
C LEU A 57 7.36 -1.09 -1.45
N THR A 58 6.96 -2.25 -0.94
CA THR A 58 6.86 -3.50 -1.70
C THR A 58 5.48 -4.15 -1.52
N PHE A 59 5.14 -5.10 -2.39
CA PHE A 59 3.83 -5.77 -2.33
C PHE A 59 3.74 -6.78 -1.18
N THR A 60 4.84 -7.48 -0.87
CA THR A 60 4.87 -8.56 0.12
C THR A 60 5.91 -8.31 1.20
N LYS A 61 5.68 -8.84 2.41
CA LYS A 61 6.67 -8.76 3.50
C LYS A 61 7.98 -9.46 3.13
N ALA A 62 7.90 -10.55 2.37
CA ALA A 62 9.08 -11.26 1.87
C ALA A 62 9.91 -10.39 0.92
N ALA A 63 9.27 -9.66 0.00
CA ALA A 63 9.98 -8.73 -0.90
C ALA A 63 10.60 -7.55 -0.14
N ALA A 64 9.95 -7.04 0.91
CA ALA A 64 10.54 -6.03 1.78
C ALA A 64 11.80 -6.55 2.50
N LEU A 65 11.73 -7.77 3.05
CA LEU A 65 12.88 -8.42 3.71
C LEU A 65 14.03 -8.64 2.73
N GLU A 66 13.73 -9.23 1.56
CA GLU A 66 14.71 -9.45 0.49
C GLU A 66 15.37 -8.13 0.05
N MET A 67 14.60 -7.06 -0.06
CA MET A 67 15.13 -5.73 -0.39
C MET A 67 16.12 -5.24 0.66
N ARG A 68 15.81 -5.42 1.95
CA ARG A 68 16.69 -5.04 3.07
C ARG A 68 17.99 -5.84 3.03
N GLU A 69 17.90 -7.17 2.88
CA GLU A 69 19.06 -8.06 2.78
C GLU A 69 19.96 -7.71 1.59
N ARG A 70 19.38 -7.37 0.44
CA ARG A 70 20.14 -6.95 -0.75
C ARG A 70 20.85 -5.61 -0.54
N ILE A 71 20.22 -4.64 0.12
CA ILE A 71 20.85 -3.35 0.46
C ILE A 71 21.98 -3.57 1.45
N GLU A 72 21.76 -4.38 2.49
CA GLU A 72 22.80 -4.73 3.48
C GLU A 72 24.01 -5.40 2.83
N ALA A 73 23.78 -6.40 1.99
CA ALA A 73 24.82 -7.11 1.27
C ALA A 73 25.62 -6.17 0.33
N ALA A 74 24.93 -5.28 -0.38
CA ALA A 74 25.58 -4.31 -1.26
C ALA A 74 26.40 -3.29 -0.46
N LEU A 75 25.90 -2.82 0.68
CA LEU A 75 26.64 -1.91 1.56
C LEU A 75 27.89 -2.56 2.15
N ASN A 76 27.81 -3.84 2.56
CA ASN A 76 28.97 -4.60 3.03
C ASN A 76 30.02 -4.76 1.92
N ALA A 77 29.59 -5.03 0.69
CA ALA A 77 30.50 -5.12 -0.45
C ALA A 77 31.25 -3.81 -0.74
N GLU A 78 30.60 -2.65 -0.56
CA GLU A 78 31.26 -1.34 -0.67
C GLU A 78 32.31 -1.14 0.44
N ILE A 79 31.99 -1.52 1.69
CA ILE A 79 32.93 -1.45 2.82
C ILE A 79 34.15 -2.34 2.57
N ASP A 80 33.93 -3.60 2.19
CA ASP A 80 34.99 -4.58 1.94
C ASP A 80 35.94 -4.14 0.82
N ALA A 81 35.40 -3.49 -0.23
CA ALA A 81 36.20 -2.94 -1.33
C ALA A 81 37.15 -1.83 -0.85
N ILE A 82 36.68 -0.94 0.02
CA ILE A 82 37.51 0.17 0.54
C ILE A 82 38.58 -0.34 1.50
N VAL A 83 38.25 -1.32 2.35
CA VAL A 83 39.21 -1.94 3.29
C VAL A 83 40.37 -2.59 2.53
N GLY A 84 40.09 -3.25 1.41
CA GLY A 84 41.09 -3.88 0.56
C GLY A 84 42.07 -2.90 -0.10
N ASP A 85 41.63 -1.65 -0.33
CA ASP A 85 42.40 -0.66 -1.09
C ASP A 85 43.23 0.30 -0.21
N ALA A 86 42.78 0.66 1.01
CA ALA A 86 43.47 1.70 1.79
C ALA A 86 43.18 1.77 3.31
N GLY A 87 43.02 0.65 4.03
CA GLY A 87 42.90 0.68 5.51
C GLY A 87 41.73 1.52 6.05
N ILE A 88 41.64 1.70 7.38
CA ILE A 88 40.51 2.37 8.04
C ILE A 88 40.44 3.85 7.62
N SER A 89 39.35 4.23 6.94
CA SER A 89 39.10 5.56 6.40
C SER A 89 37.80 6.17 6.96
N LYS A 90 37.68 7.50 6.93
CA LYS A 90 36.43 8.21 7.30
C LYS A 90 35.22 7.75 6.46
N GLU A 91 35.48 7.22 5.27
CA GLU A 91 34.46 6.68 4.39
C GLU A 91 33.87 5.37 4.94
N ILE A 92 34.71 4.48 5.47
CA ILE A 92 34.27 3.25 6.14
C ILE A 92 33.38 3.59 7.33
N ASP A 93 33.81 4.53 8.19
CA ASP A 93 33.01 4.96 9.35
C ASP A 93 31.62 5.47 8.93
N ARG A 94 31.53 6.15 7.79
CA ARG A 94 30.27 6.67 7.24
C ARG A 94 29.37 5.53 6.75
N LEU A 95 29.89 4.57 5.98
CA LEU A 95 29.12 3.43 5.49
C LEU A 95 28.69 2.50 6.64
N GLU A 96 29.54 2.32 7.65
CA GLU A 96 29.23 1.62 8.89
C GLU A 96 28.04 2.24 9.64
N ARG A 97 27.99 3.58 9.73
CA ARG A 97 26.82 4.27 10.29
C ARG A 97 25.57 4.00 9.46
N GLN A 98 25.67 4.00 8.13
CA GLN A 98 24.53 3.69 7.26
C GLN A 98 24.03 2.26 7.47
N ARG A 99 24.93 1.30 7.72
CA ARG A 99 24.55 -0.08 8.04
C ARG A 99 23.73 -0.16 9.33
N ILE A 100 24.11 0.61 10.34
CA ILE A 100 23.32 0.74 11.58
C ILE A 100 21.94 1.34 11.27
N LEU A 101 21.90 2.44 10.51
CA LEU A 101 20.65 3.14 10.16
C LEU A 101 19.70 2.30 9.30
N LEU A 102 20.21 1.33 8.52
CA LEU A 102 19.39 0.41 7.74
C LEU A 102 18.38 -0.37 8.59
N THR A 103 18.69 -0.65 9.86
CA THR A 103 17.74 -1.31 10.77
C THR A 103 16.46 -0.49 10.98
N GLY A 104 16.58 0.85 11.07
CA GLY A 104 15.46 1.78 11.21
C GLY A 104 14.84 2.26 9.89
N ALA A 105 15.42 1.90 8.75
CA ALA A 105 14.92 2.32 7.44
C ALA A 105 13.49 1.82 7.15
N ASP A 106 12.66 2.68 6.56
CA ASP A 106 11.29 2.36 6.16
C ASP A 106 11.27 1.52 4.87
N ILE A 107 11.63 0.24 5.01
CA ILE A 107 11.51 -0.78 3.95
C ILE A 107 10.41 -1.76 4.36
N SER A 108 9.22 -1.61 3.79
CA SER A 108 8.04 -2.38 4.21
C SER A 108 6.99 -2.55 3.11
N THR A 109 5.85 -3.15 3.45
CA THR A 109 4.65 -3.11 2.59
C THR A 109 3.88 -1.81 2.81
N PHE A 110 2.96 -1.51 1.88
CA PHE A 110 2.03 -0.39 2.03
C PHE A 110 1.24 -0.47 3.35
N HIS A 111 0.65 -1.63 3.64
CA HIS A 111 -0.11 -1.87 4.87
C HIS A 111 0.70 -1.62 6.14
N SER A 112 1.93 -2.14 6.21
CA SER A 112 2.80 -1.95 7.39
C SER A 112 3.23 -0.50 7.56
N PHE A 113 3.44 0.23 6.46
CA PHE A 113 3.72 1.67 6.51
C PHE A 113 2.49 2.45 7.02
N CYS A 114 1.30 2.22 6.46
CA CYS A 114 0.07 2.86 6.91
C CYS A 114 -0.23 2.58 8.39
N GLN A 115 0.01 1.35 8.86
CA GLN A 115 -0.17 1.03 10.28
C GLN A 115 0.77 1.86 11.17
N ARG A 116 2.06 1.99 10.81
CA ARG A 116 2.99 2.85 11.54
C ARG A 116 2.56 4.32 11.51
N LEU A 117 2.11 4.81 10.35
CA LEU A 117 1.63 6.18 10.19
C LEU A 117 0.44 6.48 11.09
N LEU A 118 -0.55 5.59 11.14
CA LEU A 118 -1.72 5.71 12.02
C LEU A 118 -1.31 5.68 13.50
N GLN A 119 -0.38 4.81 13.88
CA GLN A 119 0.11 4.74 15.26
C GLN A 119 0.87 6.00 15.67
N ALA A 120 1.69 6.56 14.77
CA ALA A 120 2.46 7.77 15.04
C ALA A 120 1.60 9.04 15.13
N HIS A 121 0.41 9.02 14.53
CA HIS A 121 -0.52 10.15 14.47
C HIS A 121 -1.92 9.78 14.96
N ILE A 122 -2.01 8.90 15.96
CA ILE A 122 -3.28 8.41 16.50
C ILE A 122 -4.15 9.57 17.03
N ASP A 123 -3.51 10.59 17.61
CA ASP A 123 -4.16 11.80 18.15
C ASP A 123 -4.87 12.66 17.08
N ALA A 124 -4.53 12.48 15.80
CA ALA A 124 -5.18 13.15 14.68
C ALA A 124 -6.36 12.33 14.12
N THR A 125 -6.74 11.23 14.77
CA THR A 125 -7.78 10.30 14.33
C THR A 125 -8.74 9.99 15.47
N ASP A 126 -9.95 9.52 15.16
CA ASP A 126 -10.90 8.99 16.15
C ASP A 126 -10.64 7.51 16.50
N ILE A 127 -9.44 6.99 16.21
CA ILE A 127 -9.09 5.59 16.42
C ILE A 127 -8.51 5.41 17.84
N PRO A 128 -9.01 4.46 18.63
CA PRO A 128 -8.43 4.17 19.94
C PRO A 128 -6.96 3.71 19.84
N PRO A 129 -6.07 4.14 20.75
CA PRO A 129 -4.65 3.70 20.74
C PRO A 129 -4.46 2.18 20.85
N THR A 130 -5.45 1.47 21.40
CA THR A 130 -5.47 0.02 21.59
C THR A 130 -6.06 -0.74 20.40
N PHE A 131 -6.23 -0.09 19.23
CA PHE A 131 -6.79 -0.76 18.06
C PHE A 131 -5.95 -1.97 17.66
N ARG A 132 -6.63 -2.99 17.14
CA ARG A 132 -6.01 -4.12 16.47
C ARG A 132 -6.59 -4.28 15.08
N LEU A 133 -5.80 -4.85 14.19
CA LEU A 133 -6.31 -5.30 12.90
C LEU A 133 -7.21 -6.52 13.12
N ALA A 134 -8.44 -6.43 12.62
CA ALA A 134 -9.34 -7.57 12.55
C ALA A 134 -8.91 -8.52 11.44
N SER A 135 -9.06 -9.81 11.67
CA SER A 135 -8.89 -10.84 10.64
C SER A 135 -10.00 -10.77 9.60
N GLU A 136 -9.76 -11.34 8.42
CA GLU A 136 -10.77 -11.39 7.37
C GLU A 136 -12.07 -12.08 7.82
N GLN A 137 -11.95 -13.11 8.66
CA GLN A 137 -13.11 -13.81 9.20
C GLN A 137 -13.90 -12.93 10.18
N GLU A 138 -13.22 -12.21 11.06
CA GLU A 138 -13.87 -11.26 11.98
C GLU A 138 -14.59 -10.15 11.21
N ILE A 139 -13.93 -9.57 10.19
CA ILE A 139 -14.55 -8.55 9.34
C ILE A 139 -15.78 -9.11 8.62
N ARG A 140 -15.70 -10.34 8.09
CA ARG A 140 -16.82 -10.99 7.41
C ARG A 140 -18.01 -11.20 8.34
N LEU A 141 -17.78 -11.67 9.56
CA LEU A 141 -18.83 -11.88 10.55
C LEU A 141 -19.46 -10.54 10.97
N LEU A 142 -18.65 -9.53 11.27
CA LEU A 142 -19.15 -8.19 11.62
C LEU A 142 -19.98 -7.57 10.50
N LYS A 143 -19.54 -7.69 9.24
CA LYS A 143 -20.30 -7.20 8.08
C LYS A 143 -21.66 -7.90 7.97
N ARG A 144 -21.71 -9.20 8.20
CA ARG A 144 -22.95 -9.97 8.19
C ARG A 144 -23.89 -9.51 9.29
N ASP A 145 -23.40 -9.42 10.53
CA ASP A 145 -24.22 -9.03 11.67
C ASP A 145 -24.82 -7.62 11.46
N VAL A 146 -24.01 -6.67 11.01
CA VAL A 146 -24.47 -5.30 10.68
C VAL A 146 -25.47 -5.29 9.52
N MET A 147 -25.29 -6.16 8.52
CA MET A 147 -26.22 -6.27 7.39
C MET A 147 -27.57 -6.85 7.83
N ASP A 148 -27.55 -7.89 8.66
CA ASP A 148 -28.75 -8.52 9.21
C ASP A 148 -29.54 -7.49 10.06
N GLU A 149 -28.87 -6.76 10.96
CA GLU A 149 -29.48 -5.69 11.77
C GLU A 149 -30.02 -4.54 10.91
N LEU A 150 -29.29 -4.14 9.86
CA LEU A 150 -29.72 -3.09 8.94
C LEU A 150 -31.03 -3.46 8.22
N LEU A 151 -31.12 -4.69 7.69
CA LEU A 151 -32.31 -5.16 6.99
C LEU A 151 -33.50 -5.31 7.93
N GLU A 152 -33.30 -5.89 9.12
CA GLU A 152 -34.36 -6.02 10.13
C GLU A 152 -34.98 -4.65 10.45
N ARG A 153 -34.14 -3.66 10.75
CA ARG A 153 -34.60 -2.28 10.99
C ARG A 153 -35.36 -1.70 9.78
N LYS A 154 -34.91 -1.97 8.56
CA LYS A 154 -35.56 -1.45 7.34
C LYS A 154 -36.94 -2.08 7.12
N TYR A 155 -37.12 -3.36 7.43
CA TYR A 155 -38.43 -4.00 7.39
C TYR A 155 -39.37 -3.48 8.47
N GLU A 156 -38.88 -3.25 9.69
CA GLU A 156 -39.68 -2.64 10.78
C GLU A 156 -40.14 -1.23 10.40
N GLU A 157 -39.25 -0.41 9.87
CA GLU A 157 -39.57 0.94 9.36
C GLU A 157 -40.64 0.89 8.25
N ALA A 158 -40.50 -0.04 7.30
CA ALA A 158 -41.45 -0.21 6.21
C ALA A 158 -42.85 -0.63 6.71
N ALA A 159 -42.91 -1.50 7.72
CA ALA A 159 -44.16 -1.94 8.34
C ALA A 159 -44.87 -0.80 9.11
N GLN A 160 -44.12 0.12 9.73
CA GLN A 160 -44.68 1.23 10.49
C GLN A 160 -45.14 2.40 9.61
N VAL A 161 -44.32 2.79 8.64
CA VAL A 161 -44.52 4.00 7.83
C VAL A 161 -45.29 3.71 6.53
N GLY A 162 -45.44 2.43 6.14
CA GLY A 162 -45.96 2.06 4.83
C GLY A 162 -45.01 2.47 3.71
N SER A 163 -43.70 2.40 3.96
CA SER A 163 -42.67 2.80 2.99
C SER A 163 -42.52 1.73 1.90
N ASP A 164 -43.15 1.96 0.75
CA ASP A 164 -43.07 1.08 -0.42
C ASP A 164 -41.67 1.03 -1.06
N GLU A 165 -40.82 2.05 -0.89
CA GLU A 165 -39.54 2.14 -1.63
C GLU A 165 -38.55 1.03 -1.27
N PHE A 166 -38.39 0.74 0.03
CA PHE A 166 -37.52 -0.36 0.47
C PHE A 166 -38.11 -1.73 0.10
N LEU A 167 -39.43 -1.92 0.23
CA LEU A 167 -40.08 -3.18 -0.14
C LEU A 167 -39.96 -3.44 -1.65
N ALA A 168 -40.16 -2.42 -2.48
CA ALA A 168 -39.96 -2.52 -3.92
C ALA A 168 -38.50 -2.82 -4.29
N PHE A 169 -37.53 -2.26 -3.56
CA PHE A 169 -36.12 -2.58 -3.72
C PHE A 169 -35.82 -4.04 -3.31
N ALA A 170 -36.31 -4.48 -2.16
CA ALA A 170 -36.15 -5.86 -1.69
C ALA A 170 -36.80 -6.86 -2.66
N ASP A 171 -37.99 -6.57 -3.19
CA ASP A 171 -38.66 -7.41 -4.19
C ASP A 171 -37.90 -7.47 -5.53
N ALA A 172 -37.28 -6.36 -5.95
CA ALA A 172 -36.56 -6.30 -7.22
C ALA A 172 -35.21 -7.05 -7.18
N TYR A 173 -34.52 -7.02 -6.05
CA TYR A 173 -33.15 -7.53 -5.91
C TYR A 173 -33.04 -8.77 -5.00
N GLY A 174 -34.09 -9.11 -4.26
CA GLY A 174 -34.20 -10.29 -3.41
C GLY A 174 -34.25 -11.61 -4.18
N GLY A 175 -34.20 -12.71 -3.43
CA GLY A 175 -34.23 -14.05 -4.00
C GLY A 175 -35.64 -14.56 -4.34
N VAL A 176 -35.69 -15.65 -5.12
CA VAL A 176 -36.92 -16.22 -5.71
C VAL A 176 -37.90 -16.78 -4.64
N LYS A 177 -37.49 -16.82 -3.36
CA LYS A 177 -38.26 -17.43 -2.27
C LYS A 177 -38.42 -16.52 -1.03
N GLY A 178 -38.24 -15.21 -1.19
CA GLY A 178 -38.29 -14.29 -0.05
C GLY A 178 -37.09 -14.42 0.89
N ASP A 179 -35.96 -14.93 0.38
CA ASP A 179 -34.68 -14.88 1.06
C ASP A 179 -33.89 -13.64 0.61
N ASP A 180 -33.36 -12.90 1.58
CA ASP A 180 -32.58 -11.69 1.33
C ASP A 180 -31.09 -11.98 1.10
N GLU A 181 -30.67 -13.25 1.05
CA GLU A 181 -29.24 -13.59 0.93
C GLU A 181 -28.61 -12.99 -0.32
N LYS A 182 -29.29 -13.08 -1.47
CA LYS A 182 -28.82 -12.45 -2.71
C LYS A 182 -28.71 -10.93 -2.56
N LEU A 183 -29.69 -10.30 -1.92
CA LEU A 183 -29.71 -8.86 -1.68
C LEU A 183 -28.51 -8.44 -0.80
N LYS A 184 -28.26 -9.17 0.30
CA LYS A 184 -27.12 -8.93 1.19
C LYS A 184 -25.79 -9.05 0.45
N GLU A 185 -25.64 -10.09 -0.37
CA GLU A 185 -24.44 -10.30 -1.18
C GLU A 185 -24.20 -9.14 -2.15
N GLU A 186 -25.24 -8.68 -2.86
CA GLU A 186 -25.13 -7.56 -3.80
C GLU A 186 -24.79 -6.23 -3.10
N VAL A 187 -25.40 -5.93 -1.96
CA VAL A 187 -25.10 -4.71 -1.18
C VAL A 187 -23.66 -4.75 -0.65
N LEU A 188 -23.21 -5.89 -0.11
CA LEU A 188 -21.83 -6.04 0.36
C LEU A 188 -20.81 -5.97 -0.78
N ALA A 189 -21.14 -6.54 -1.95
CA ALA A 189 -20.29 -6.44 -3.14
C ALA A 189 -20.16 -5.00 -3.63
N LEU A 190 -21.26 -4.23 -3.64
CA LEU A 190 -21.25 -2.81 -3.98
C LEU A 190 -20.42 -2.01 -2.96
N TYR A 191 -20.56 -2.30 -1.67
CA TYR A 191 -19.76 -1.67 -0.62
C TYR A 191 -18.26 -1.94 -0.80
N ASP A 192 -17.88 -3.20 -1.07
CA ASP A 192 -16.49 -3.58 -1.30
C ASP A 192 -15.91 -2.93 -2.56
N PHE A 193 -16.72 -2.79 -3.61
CA PHE A 193 -16.32 -2.05 -4.79
C PHE A 193 -16.16 -0.55 -4.51
N ALA A 194 -17.08 0.06 -3.76
CA ALA A 194 -16.98 1.47 -3.38
C ALA A 194 -15.72 1.75 -2.55
N LEU A 195 -15.31 0.83 -1.66
CA LEU A 195 -14.07 0.93 -0.89
C LEU A 195 -12.79 0.94 -1.75
N SER A 196 -12.85 0.44 -2.98
CA SER A 196 -11.72 0.52 -3.92
C SER A 196 -11.53 1.92 -4.53
N GLN A 197 -12.49 2.82 -4.30
CA GLN A 197 -12.48 4.19 -4.83
C GLN A 197 -11.80 5.15 -3.84
N PRO A 198 -11.17 6.24 -4.31
CA PRO A 198 -10.51 7.22 -3.43
C PRO A 198 -11.44 7.85 -2.38
N SER A 199 -12.73 8.02 -2.70
CA SER A 199 -13.75 8.49 -1.77
C SER A 199 -15.04 7.68 -1.99
N PRO A 200 -15.27 6.61 -1.19
CA PRO A 200 -16.38 5.69 -1.38
C PRO A 200 -17.76 6.37 -1.34
N ALA A 201 -17.98 7.25 -0.36
CA ALA A 201 -19.26 7.94 -0.18
C ALA A 201 -19.57 8.91 -1.33
N VAL A 202 -18.56 9.67 -1.79
CA VAL A 202 -18.70 10.58 -2.93
C VAL A 202 -18.89 9.80 -4.23
N TRP A 203 -18.24 8.64 -4.36
CA TRP A 203 -18.42 7.79 -5.52
C TRP A 203 -19.85 7.22 -5.58
N LEU A 204 -20.37 6.70 -4.47
CA LEU A 204 -21.73 6.16 -4.37
C LEU A 204 -22.79 7.21 -4.67
N SER A 205 -22.67 8.42 -4.12
CA SER A 205 -23.67 9.49 -4.29
C SER A 205 -23.81 10.00 -5.72
N ARG A 206 -22.83 9.71 -6.58
CA ARG A 206 -22.81 10.12 -7.99
C ARG A 206 -23.25 9.04 -8.94
N GLN A 207 -23.38 7.80 -8.48
CA GLN A 207 -23.87 6.72 -9.34
C GLN A 207 -25.31 7.06 -9.77
N GLY A 208 -25.56 7.05 -11.08
CA GLY A 208 -26.83 7.45 -11.68
C GLY A 208 -27.05 8.97 -11.84
N GLN A 209 -26.06 9.81 -11.50
CA GLN A 209 -26.14 11.29 -11.65
C GLN A 209 -25.08 11.88 -12.59
N GLU A 210 -24.08 11.10 -13.02
CA GLU A 210 -22.99 11.55 -13.91
C GLU A 210 -22.95 10.73 -15.20
N GLU A 211 -22.52 11.35 -16.31
CA GLU A 211 -22.18 10.63 -17.54
C GLU A 211 -21.01 9.66 -17.26
N ASP A 212 -21.09 8.44 -17.80
CA ASP A 212 -20.18 7.30 -17.52
C ASP A 212 -18.67 7.63 -17.68
N ASP A 213 -18.32 8.68 -18.45
CA ASP A 213 -16.96 9.03 -18.85
C ASP A 213 -16.28 10.15 -18.03
N LEU A 214 -16.83 10.59 -16.90
CA LEU A 214 -16.24 11.68 -16.09
C LEU A 214 -14.97 11.23 -15.31
N PRO A 215 -13.77 11.78 -15.60
CA PRO A 215 -12.54 11.42 -14.89
C PRO A 215 -12.57 11.82 -13.41
N TYR A 216 -11.99 10.99 -12.54
CA TYR A 216 -12.10 11.15 -11.08
C TYR A 216 -11.59 12.50 -10.54
N TRP A 217 -10.65 13.18 -11.22
CA TRP A 217 -10.14 14.50 -10.80
C TRP A 217 -11.02 15.68 -11.23
N LYS A 218 -11.96 15.45 -12.16
CA LYS A 218 -13.00 16.44 -12.54
C LYS A 218 -14.27 16.30 -11.71
N ARG A 219 -14.34 15.25 -10.90
CA ARG A 219 -15.46 14.97 -10.02
C ARG A 219 -15.44 15.94 -8.84
N ARG A 220 -16.41 16.86 -8.71
CA ARG A 220 -16.51 17.83 -7.58
C ARG A 220 -16.77 17.18 -6.21
N GLY A 221 -15.75 17.09 -5.37
CA GLY A 221 -15.82 16.71 -3.95
C GLY A 221 -14.85 17.56 -3.16
#